data_AF-A0A436BJ58-F1
#
_entry.id   AF-A0A436BJ58-F1
#
_cell.length_a   1.000
_cell.length_b   1.000
_cell.length_c   1.000
_cell.angle_alpha   90.00
_cell.angle_beta   90.00
_cell.angle_gamma   90.00
#
_symmetry.space_group_name_H-M   'P 1'
#
loop_
_entity.id
_entity.type
_entity.pdbx_description
1 polymer ?
#
loop_
_entity_poly.entity_id
_entity_poly.type
_entity_poly.pdbx_seq_one_letter_code
_entity_poly.pdbx_strand_id
1 'polypeptide(L)' 'MKNARPAYVVYAPPLIGLPFLAVILALDGTTIATPFDTADEAAAHNKVMAVTGAIRQSGLDNHK' A
#
# COMPACT_ATOMS: atom_id res chain seq x y z
N MET A 1 8.22 -10.77 17.28
CA MET A 1 7.58 -11.18 16.00
C MET A 1 8.64 -11.15 14.91
N LYS A 2 8.97 -12.30 14.31
CA LYS A 2 10.04 -12.41 13.30
C LYS A 2 9.49 -11.93 11.94
N ASN A 3 10.06 -10.85 11.40
CA ASN A 3 9.90 -10.38 10.01
C ASN A 3 8.48 -10.00 9.55
N ALA A 4 7.78 -9.13 10.29
CA ALA A 4 6.59 -8.51 9.75
C ALA A 4 7.00 -7.50 8.64
N ARG A 5 6.35 -7.56 7.48
CA ARG A 5 6.51 -6.58 6.38
C ARG A 5 5.12 -6.04 6.00
N PRO A 6 5.03 -4.79 5.51
CA PRO A 6 3.78 -4.29 4.96
C PRO A 6 3.24 -5.24 3.88
N ALA A 7 1.93 -5.40 3.82
CA ALA A 7 1.27 -6.14 2.76
C ALA A 7 0.84 -5.19 1.64
N TYR A 8 0.97 -5.65 0.40
CA TYR A 8 0.62 -4.89 -0.80
C TYR A 8 -0.40 -5.69 -1.58
N VAL A 9 -1.56 -5.10 -1.86
CA VAL A 9 -2.71 -5.78 -2.46
C VAL A 9 -3.24 -4.92 -3.60
N VAL A 10 -3.60 -5.54 -4.73
CA VAL A 10 -4.42 -4.91 -5.76
C VAL A 10 -5.85 -5.35 -5.53
N TYR A 11 -6.73 -4.39 -5.29
CA TYR A 11 -8.16 -4.65 -5.13
C TYR A 11 -8.89 -4.29 -6.42
N ALA A 12 -9.59 -5.29 -6.97
CA ALA A 12 -10.45 -5.09 -8.13
C ALA A 12 -11.77 -4.43 -7.71
N PRO A 13 -12.29 -3.47 -8.49
CA PRO A 13 -13.54 -2.80 -8.16
C PRO A 13 -14.72 -3.79 -8.14
N PRO A 14 -15.64 -3.69 -7.18
CA PRO A 14 -16.81 -4.57 -7.10
C PRO A 14 -17.88 -4.21 -8.16
N LEU A 15 -17.78 -3.02 -8.76
CA LEU A 15 -18.73 -2.51 -9.75
C LEU A 15 -17.97 -1.90 -10.93
N ILE A 16 -18.56 -2.00 -12.11
CA ILE A 16 -18.05 -1.37 -13.33
C ILE A 16 -18.09 0.16 -13.15
N GLY A 17 -17.01 0.84 -13.53
CA GLY A 17 -16.86 2.29 -13.41
C GLY A 17 -16.22 2.77 -12.11
N LEU A 18 -15.90 1.87 -11.17
CA LEU A 18 -15.05 2.16 -10.02
C LEU A 18 -13.58 1.82 -10.32
N PRO A 19 -12.61 2.52 -9.69
CA PRO A 19 -11.19 2.29 -9.95
C PRO A 19 -10.67 1.00 -9.28
N PHE A 20 -9.58 0.47 -9.82
CA PHE A 20 -8.72 -0.47 -9.09
C PHE A 20 -8.01 0.26 -7.96
N LEU A 21 -7.78 -0.42 -6.83
CA LEU A 21 -7.05 0.18 -5.71
C LEU A 21 -5.71 -0.53 -5.51
N ALA A 22 -4.63 0.25 -5.45
CA ALA A 22 -3.38 -0.18 -4.86
C ALA A 22 -3.47 0.03 -3.34
N VAL A 23 -3.54 -1.07 -2.60
CA VAL A 23 -3.68 -1.07 -1.14
C VAL A 23 -2.36 -1.44 -0.49
N ILE A 24 -1.96 -0.66 0.51
CA ILE A 24 -0.79 -0.91 1.35
C ILE A 24 -1.25 -1.00 2.80
N LEU A 25 -1.05 -2.15 3.43
CA LEU A 25 -1.32 -2.39 4.84
C LEU A 25 0.01 -2.35 5.60
N ALA A 26 0.21 -1.29 6.38
CA ALA A 26 1.35 -1.11 7.24
C ALA A 26 1.25 -1.99 8.51
N LEU A 27 2.37 -2.14 9.21
CA LEU A 27 2.45 -3.02 10.39
C LEU A 27 1.71 -2.50 11.62
N ASP A 28 1.49 -1.20 11.68
CA ASP A 28 0.71 -0.51 12.71
C ASP A 28 -0.81 -0.59 12.45
N GLY A 29 -1.23 -1.27 11.37
CA GLY A 29 -2.62 -1.37 10.94
C GLY A 29 -3.07 -0.20 10.05
N THR A 30 -2.22 0.79 9.81
CA THR A 30 -2.52 1.88 8.88
C THR A 30 -2.71 1.30 7.47
N THR A 31 -3.79 1.71 6.81
CA THR A 31 -4.11 1.28 5.44
C THR A 31 -4.15 2.49 4.52
N ILE A 32 -3.42 2.40 3.42
CA ILE A 32 -3.43 3.41 2.35
C ILE A 32 -4.04 2.74 1.11
N ALA A 33 -4.98 3.41 0.46
CA ALA A 33 -5.58 2.96 -0.79
C ALA A 33 -5.48 4.08 -1.84
N THR A 34 -4.84 3.78 -2.97
CA THR A 34 -4.65 4.72 -4.07
C THR A 34 -5.40 4.21 -5.32
N PRO A 35 -6.27 5.02 -5.95
CA PRO A 35 -7.05 4.59 -7.11
C PRO A 35 -6.25 4.64 -8.41
N PHE A 36 -6.54 3.69 -9.31
CA PHE A 36 -5.99 3.56 -10.66
C PHE A 36 -7.06 3.03 -11.63
N ASP A 37 -6.89 3.31 -12.91
CA ASP A 37 -7.83 2.88 -13.94
C ASP A 37 -7.69 1.38 -14.26
N THR A 38 -6.49 0.83 -14.06
CA THR A 38 -6.18 -0.57 -14.37
C THR A 38 -5.51 -1.31 -13.21
N ALA A 39 -5.64 -2.64 -13.21
CA ALA A 39 -4.95 -3.52 -12.27
C ALA A 39 -3.42 -3.43 -12.38
N ASP A 40 -2.91 -3.27 -13.60
CA ASP A 40 -1.46 -3.21 -13.88
C ASP A 40 -0.83 -1.94 -13.31
N GLU A 41 -1.50 -0.79 -13.42
CA GLU A 41 -1.06 0.46 -12.81
C GLU A 41 -1.04 0.37 -11.28
N ALA A 42 -2.10 -0.20 -10.68
CA ALA A 42 -2.14 -0.43 -9.24
C ALA A 42 -1.02 -1.37 -8.76
N ALA A 43 -0.74 -2.44 -9.52
CA ALA A 43 0.35 -3.37 -9.23
C ALA A 43 1.73 -2.69 -9.36
N ALA A 44 1.92 -1.89 -10.40
CA ALA A 44 3.16 -1.14 -10.63
C ALA A 44 3.42 -0.17 -9.47
N HIS A 45 2.40 0.57 -9.04
CA HIS A 45 2.51 1.46 -7.89
C HIS A 45 2.93 0.71 -6.62
N ASN A 46 2.25 -0.39 -6.27
CA ASN A 46 2.59 -1.22 -5.12
C ASN A 46 4.03 -1.75 -5.18
N LYS A 47 4.50 -2.16 -6.37
CA LYS A 47 5.87 -2.62 -6.57
C LYS A 47 6.89 -1.50 -6.30
N VAL A 48 6.63 -0.29 -6.79
CA VAL A 48 7.49 0.88 -6.51
C VAL A 48 7.52 1.15 -5.00
N MET A 49 6.37 1.17 -4.34
CA MET A 49 6.28 1.41 -2.89
C MET A 49 6.97 0.33 -2.05
N ALA A 50 6.95 -0.93 -2.50
CA ALA A 50 7.66 -2.02 -1.85
C ALA A 50 9.18 -1.89 -1.96
N VAL A 51 9.69 -1.37 -3.08
CA VAL A 51 11.13 -1.16 -3.30
C VAL A 51 11.64 0.08 -2.55
N THR A 52 10.89 1.18 -2.58
CA THR A 52 11.31 2.43 -1.92
C THR A 52 11.16 2.37 -0.40
N GLY A 53 10.35 1.44 0.12
CA GLY A 53 10.05 1.35 1.54
C GLY A 53 9.42 2.65 2.05
N ALA A 54 8.62 3.33 1.23
CA ALA A 54 8.02 4.63 1.55
C ALA A 54 7.09 4.59 2.78
N ILE A 55 6.65 3.39 3.20
CA ILE A 55 6.12 3.15 4.55
C ILE A 55 7.29 2.98 5.53
N ARG A 56 8.17 3.98 5.59
CA ARG A 56 9.17 4.09 6.66
C ARG A 56 8.69 5.16 7.61
N GLN A 57 8.17 4.68 8.73
CA GLN A 57 8.36 5.32 10.04
C GLN A 57 7.62 6.66 10.28
N SER A 58 6.30 6.72 10.20
CA SER A 58 5.53 7.83 10.81
C SER A 58 5.38 7.66 12.33
N GLY A 59 6.45 7.25 13.03
CA GLY A 59 6.37 6.93 14.46
C GLY A 59 7.69 6.66 15.17
N LEU A 60 8.83 7.21 14.72
CA LEU A 60 10.10 7.01 15.44
C LEU A 60 11.01 8.25 15.48
N ASP A 61 10.39 9.42 15.54
CA ASP A 61 11.06 10.72 15.50
C ASP A 61 10.56 11.69 16.58
N ASN A 62 9.82 11.20 17.58
CA ASN A 62 9.41 11.99 18.76
C ASN A 62 10.01 11.48 20.08
N HIS A 63 11.31 11.21 20.13
CA HIS A 63 12.05 11.18 21.40
C HIS A 63 13.54 11.49 21.19
N LYS A 64 13.87 12.78 21.22
CA LYS A 64 15.13 13.28 21.82
C LYS A 64 14.89 14.65 22.43
#